data_AF-A0A8K0G0N1-F1
#
_entry.id   AF-A0A8K0G0N1-F1
#
_cell.length_a   1.000
_cell.length_b   1.000
_cell.length_c   1.000
_cell.angle_alpha   90.00
_cell.angle_beta   90.00
_cell.angle_gamma   90.00
#
_symmetry.space_group_name_H-M   'P 1'
#
loop_
_entity.id
_entity.type
_entity.pdbx_description
1 polymer ?
#
loop_
_entity_poly.entity_id
_entity_poly.type
_entity_poly.pdbx_seq_one_letter_code
_entity_poly.pdbx_strand_id
1 'polypeptide(L)'
;MDIPEIDNAANQVVVNLLPTKSKQTYDLPCNCFKEWSDTKHVENVTENVLVVYFDEQSVTLKSSISWLTFSQFKATLNVNDTIDISKFTKLVAFLKRKSDNYKPKKYKIFSKKETETVLREAPDDRFLMTKVALIIGDTR
;
A
#
# COMPACT_ATOMS: atom_id res chain seq x y z
N MET A 1 37.24 -4.93 10.83
CA MET A 1 35.94 -4.86 10.16
C MET A 1 35.37 -3.52 10.52
N ASP A 2 35.42 -2.58 9.57
CA ASP A 2 35.16 -1.17 9.84
C ASP A 2 33.64 -0.92 9.94
N ILE A 3 33.24 -0.10 10.90
CA ILE A 3 31.85 0.31 11.19
C ILE A 3 31.02 0.64 9.92
N PRO A 4 31.54 1.36 8.90
CA PRO A 4 30.79 1.63 7.66
C PRO A 4 30.46 0.40 6.80
N GLU A 5 31.23 -0.69 6.88
CA GLU A 5 30.94 -1.93 6.16
C GLU A 5 29.74 -2.67 6.77
N ILE A 6 29.60 -2.60 8.10
CA ILE A 6 28.50 -3.20 8.85
C ILE A 6 27.20 -2.45 8.57
N ASP A 7 27.23 -1.12 8.53
CA ASP A 7 26.06 -0.30 8.17
C ASP A 7 25.60 -0.55 6.73
N ASN A 8 26.54 -0.67 5.78
CA ASN A 8 26.20 -1.00 4.40
C ASN A 8 25.59 -2.42 4.27
N ALA A 9 26.14 -3.40 5.00
CA ALA A 9 25.59 -4.75 5.05
C ALA A 9 24.20 -4.79 5.70
N ALA A 10 23.99 -4.02 6.77
CA ALA A 10 22.68 -3.88 7.42
C ALA A 10 21.66 -3.25 6.46
N ASN A 11 22.01 -2.19 5.76
CA ASN A 11 21.15 -1.56 4.76
C ASN A 11 20.76 -2.52 3.63
N GLN A 12 21.69 -3.35 3.14
CA GLN A 12 21.40 -4.39 2.14
C GLN A 12 20.43 -5.45 2.66
N VAL A 13 20.60 -5.91 3.91
CA VAL A 13 19.69 -6.87 4.55
C VAL A 13 18.30 -6.26 4.72
N VAL A 14 18.21 -4.99 5.11
CA VAL A 14 16.93 -4.31 5.32
C VAL A 14 16.20 -4.00 4.00
N VAL A 15 16.91 -3.65 2.94
CA VAL A 15 16.35 -3.53 1.57
C VAL A 15 15.77 -4.87 1.07
N ASN A 16 16.28 -5.99 1.59
CA ASN A 16 15.77 -7.33 1.31
C ASN A 16 14.65 -7.80 2.26
N LEU A 17 14.40 -7.10 3.38
CA LEU A 17 13.21 -7.29 4.21
C LEU A 17 11.94 -6.76 3.55
N LEU A 18 12.07 -5.86 2.56
CA LEU A 18 10.95 -5.35 1.80
C LEU A 18 10.53 -6.34 0.69
N PRO A 19 9.26 -6.76 0.62
CA PRO A 19 8.82 -7.78 -0.33
C PRO A 19 9.05 -7.35 -1.78
N THR A 20 9.85 -8.14 -2.50
CA THR A 20 10.41 -7.83 -3.84
C THR A 20 9.34 -7.60 -4.92
N LYS A 21 8.19 -8.30 -4.84
CA LYS A 21 7.10 -8.20 -5.83
C LYS A 21 6.33 -6.87 -5.80
N SER A 22 6.49 -6.07 -4.75
CA SER A 22 5.79 -4.79 -4.58
C SER A 22 6.73 -3.57 -4.61
N LYS A 23 8.02 -3.74 -4.91
CA LYS A 23 9.00 -2.63 -4.95
C LYS A 23 8.55 -1.50 -5.90
N GLN A 24 8.06 -1.83 -7.10
CA GLN A 24 7.54 -0.82 -8.04
C GLN A 24 6.31 -0.04 -7.53
N THR A 25 5.50 -0.63 -6.65
CA THR A 25 4.34 0.04 -6.02
C THR A 25 4.73 0.77 -4.73
N TYR A 26 5.86 0.40 -4.12
CA TYR A 26 6.46 1.04 -2.94
C TYR A 26 7.21 2.33 -3.27
N ASP A 27 7.88 2.39 -4.43
CA ASP A 27 8.72 3.54 -4.77
C ASP A 27 7.90 4.77 -5.17
N LEU A 28 6.73 4.60 -5.79
CA LEU A 28 5.92 5.72 -6.29
C LEU A 28 5.53 6.72 -5.18
N PRO A 29 4.97 6.30 -4.02
CA PRO A 29 4.50 7.28 -3.04
C PRO A 29 5.64 7.93 -2.25
N CYS A 30 6.76 7.21 -2.05
CA CYS A 30 7.96 7.79 -1.47
C CYS A 30 8.63 8.79 -2.41
N ASN A 31 8.66 8.53 -3.72
CA ASN A 31 9.19 9.47 -4.71
C ASN A 31 8.32 10.73 -4.81
N CYS A 32 6.99 10.59 -4.84
CA CYS A 32 6.07 11.72 -4.82
C CYS A 32 6.23 12.57 -3.54
N PHE A 33 6.57 11.96 -2.41
CA PHE A 33 6.87 12.72 -1.19
C PHE A 33 8.20 13.44 -1.25
N LYS A 34 9.26 12.83 -1.80
CA LYS A 34 10.54 13.52 -2.00
C LYS A 34 10.38 14.74 -2.89
N GLU A 35 9.71 14.61 -4.04
CA GLU A 35 9.42 15.73 -4.93
C GLU A 35 8.60 16.85 -4.24
N TRP A 36 7.61 16.46 -3.43
CA TRP A 36 6.82 17.41 -2.65
C TRP A 36 7.64 18.10 -1.55
N SER A 37 8.49 17.36 -0.86
CA SER A 37 9.39 17.84 0.19
C SER A 37 10.41 18.83 -0.37
N ASP A 38 10.97 18.52 -1.54
CA ASP A 38 11.92 19.37 -2.26
C ASP A 38 11.25 20.68 -2.71
N THR A 39 10.01 20.60 -3.21
CA THR A 39 9.23 21.77 -3.62
C THR A 39 8.88 22.70 -2.44
N LYS A 40 8.67 22.14 -1.24
CA LYS A 40 8.27 22.88 -0.04
C LYS A 40 9.45 23.23 0.89
N HIS A 41 10.68 22.86 0.51
CA HIS A 41 11.90 23.04 1.32
C HIS A 41 11.80 22.46 2.74
N VAL A 42 11.23 21.26 2.87
CA VAL A 42 11.12 20.62 4.18
C VAL A 42 12.40 19.86 4.50
N GLU A 43 13.18 20.37 5.45
CA GLU A 43 14.43 19.74 5.89
C GLU A 43 14.21 18.57 6.88
N ASN A 44 13.13 18.60 7.67
CA ASN A 44 12.85 17.60 8.71
C ASN A 44 11.44 17.03 8.60
N VAL A 45 11.35 15.69 8.54
CA VAL A 45 10.07 14.97 8.53
C VAL A 45 9.48 14.96 9.94
N THR A 46 8.47 15.79 10.18
CA THR A 46 7.72 15.86 11.45
C THR A 46 6.28 15.38 11.27
N GLU A 47 5.60 15.07 12.38
CA GLU A 47 4.18 14.70 12.36
C GLU A 47 3.31 15.74 11.63
N ASN A 48 3.57 17.04 11.86
CA ASN A 48 2.80 18.12 11.23
C ASN A 48 3.03 18.19 9.72
N VAL A 49 4.27 17.98 9.25
CA VAL A 49 4.60 17.93 7.81
C VAL A 49 3.82 16.81 7.14
N LEU A 50 3.80 15.62 7.75
CA LEU A 50 3.06 14.48 7.21
C LEU A 50 1.55 14.76 7.20
N VAL A 51 0.99 15.37 8.24
CA VAL A 51 -0.44 15.75 8.25
C VAL A 51 -0.77 16.68 7.09
N VAL A 52 0.04 17.70 6.82
CA VAL A 52 -0.17 18.63 5.69
C VAL A 52 -0.04 17.91 4.35
N TYR A 53 0.98 17.06 4.18
CA TYR A 53 1.15 16.25 2.98
C TYR A 53 -0.08 15.36 2.73
N PHE A 54 -0.53 14.61 3.74
CA PHE A 54 -1.69 13.75 3.61
C PHE A 54 -2.99 14.53 3.39
N ASP A 55 -3.11 15.76 3.89
CA ASP A 55 -4.24 16.62 3.61
C ASP A 55 -4.27 17.09 2.15
N GLU A 56 -3.15 17.59 1.63
CA GLU A 56 -3.03 17.99 0.21
C GLU A 56 -3.29 16.78 -0.73
N GLN A 57 -2.73 15.62 -0.40
CA GLN A 57 -2.91 14.39 -1.19
C GLN A 57 -4.30 13.78 -1.06
N SER A 58 -5.03 14.02 0.02
CA SER A 58 -6.37 13.46 0.20
C SER A 58 -7.44 14.11 -0.69
N VAL A 59 -7.15 15.28 -1.28
CA VAL A 59 -8.04 15.92 -2.26
C VAL A 59 -8.06 15.11 -3.57
N THR A 60 -6.94 14.49 -3.93
CA THR A 60 -6.76 13.75 -5.18
C THR A 60 -6.81 12.23 -5.00
N LEU A 61 -6.36 11.73 -3.84
CA LEU A 61 -6.18 10.30 -3.58
C LEU A 61 -7.30 9.70 -2.72
N LYS A 62 -7.66 8.45 -3.02
CA LYS A 62 -8.60 7.66 -2.22
C LYS A 62 -7.98 7.29 -0.88
N SER A 63 -8.81 7.17 0.16
CA SER A 63 -8.39 6.80 1.51
C SER A 63 -7.53 5.52 1.59
N SER A 64 -7.76 4.53 0.71
CA SER A 64 -6.96 3.31 0.63
C SER A 64 -5.51 3.56 0.22
N ILE A 65 -5.29 4.55 -0.67
CA ILE A 65 -3.96 4.96 -1.11
C ILE A 65 -3.27 5.71 0.03
N SER A 66 -3.98 6.56 0.78
CA SER A 66 -3.42 7.24 1.95
C SER A 66 -2.92 6.25 3.01
N TRP A 67 -3.69 5.20 3.33
CA TRP A 67 -3.25 4.16 4.27
C TRP A 67 -2.10 3.31 3.73
N LEU A 68 -2.06 3.07 2.41
CA LEU A 68 -0.92 2.44 1.76
C LEU A 68 0.31 3.31 1.96
N THR A 69 0.31 4.57 1.52
CA THR A 69 1.43 5.51 1.68
C THR A 69 1.89 5.65 3.14
N PHE A 70 0.97 5.70 4.12
CA PHE A 70 1.31 5.69 5.53
C PHE A 70 2.07 4.43 5.95
N SER A 71 1.63 3.26 5.50
CA SER A 71 2.30 1.99 5.78
C SER A 71 3.69 1.92 5.15
N GLN A 72 3.84 2.53 3.97
CA GLN A 72 5.13 2.62 3.27
C GLN A 72 6.08 3.53 4.00
N PHE A 73 5.64 4.72 4.42
CA PHE A 73 6.47 5.62 5.22
C PHE A 73 6.84 4.98 6.55
N LYS A 74 5.94 4.21 7.15
CA LYS A 74 6.24 3.47 8.38
C LYS A 74 7.37 2.47 8.18
N ALA A 75 7.41 1.79 7.03
CA ALA A 75 8.51 0.88 6.72
C ALA A 75 9.80 1.65 6.40
N THR A 76 9.72 2.67 5.53
CA THR A 76 10.90 3.38 5.02
C THR A 76 11.55 4.31 6.05
N LEU A 77 10.76 5.09 6.81
CA LEU A 77 11.29 6.04 7.81
C LEU A 77 11.80 5.33 9.07
N ASN A 78 11.18 4.21 9.43
CA ASN A 78 11.70 3.38 10.52
C ASN A 78 13.06 2.74 10.16
N VAL A 79 13.29 2.48 8.88
CA VAL A 79 14.52 1.87 8.36
C VAL A 79 15.62 2.90 8.14
N ASN A 80 15.31 4.03 7.49
CA ASN A 80 16.33 4.99 7.05
C ASN A 80 16.69 6.04 8.11
N ASP A 81 15.70 6.54 8.86
CA ASP A 81 15.87 7.71 9.73
C ASP A 81 15.63 7.39 11.21
N THR A 82 15.36 6.12 11.56
CA THR A 82 14.90 5.69 12.90
C THR A 82 13.68 6.46 13.42
N ILE A 83 12.89 7.05 12.51
CA ILE A 83 11.69 7.80 12.86
C ILE A 83 10.52 6.83 12.91
N ASP A 84 10.05 6.56 14.13
CA ASP A 84 8.86 5.74 14.35
C ASP A 84 7.57 6.58 14.22
N ILE A 85 7.05 6.67 12.99
CA ILE A 85 5.79 7.37 12.71
C ILE A 85 4.56 6.67 13.33
N SER A 86 4.70 5.46 13.89
CA SER A 86 3.58 4.82 14.60
C SER A 86 3.21 5.57 15.89
N LYS A 87 4.14 6.37 16.42
CA LYS A 87 3.93 7.26 17.58
C LYS A 87 3.16 8.53 17.21
N PHE A 88 2.95 8.80 15.92
CA PHE A 88 2.24 10.00 15.44
C PHE A 88 0.73 9.82 15.55
N THR A 89 0.23 10.00 16.78
CA THR A 89 -1.18 9.81 17.12
C THR A 89 -2.11 10.80 16.42
N LYS A 90 -1.67 12.04 16.14
CA LYS A 90 -2.46 13.03 15.40
C LYS A 90 -2.60 12.63 13.94
N LEU A 91 -1.51 12.16 13.33
CA LEU A 91 -1.53 11.66 11.95
C LEU A 91 -2.45 10.45 11.80
N VAL A 92 -2.37 9.49 12.73
CA VAL A 92 -3.24 8.31 12.73
C VAL A 92 -4.70 8.71 12.93
N ALA A 93 -5.00 9.62 13.85
CA ALA A 93 -6.36 10.14 14.07
C ALA A 93 -6.91 10.85 12.82
N PHE A 94 -6.08 11.64 12.13
CA PHE A 94 -6.42 12.30 10.88
C PHE A 94 -6.77 11.29 9.77
N LEU A 95 -5.92 10.26 9.57
CA LEU A 95 -6.15 9.22 8.57
C LEU A 95 -7.42 8.41 8.86
N LYS A 96 -7.67 8.09 10.13
CA LYS A 96 -8.90 7.41 10.58
C LYS A 96 -10.14 8.23 10.20
N ARG A 97 -10.17 9.52 10.56
CA ARG A 97 -11.29 10.41 10.26
C ARG A 97 -11.54 10.58 8.77
N LYS A 98 -10.48 10.65 7.95
CA LYS A 98 -10.61 10.68 6.48
C LYS A 98 -11.08 9.35 5.89
N SER A 99 -10.87 8.24 6.60
CA SER A 99 -11.33 6.90 6.19
C SER A 99 -12.71 6.50 6.68
N ASP A 100 -13.35 7.26 7.58
CA ASP A 100 -14.68 6.90 8.12
C ASP A 100 -15.77 6.77 7.04
N ASN A 101 -15.64 7.52 5.93
CA ASN A 101 -16.55 7.41 4.79
C ASN A 101 -16.11 6.36 3.75
N TYR A 102 -14.98 5.67 3.96
CA TYR A 102 -14.47 4.68 3.03
C TYR A 102 -15.30 3.40 3.09
N LYS A 103 -16.09 3.16 2.04
CA LYS A 103 -16.72 1.87 1.81
C LYS A 103 -15.80 1.04 0.90
N PRO A 104 -15.30 -0.13 1.34
CA PRO A 104 -14.51 -0.98 0.47
C PRO A 104 -15.34 -1.34 -0.76
N LYS A 105 -14.71 -1.25 -1.94
CA LYS A 105 -15.36 -1.63 -3.20
C LYS A 105 -15.62 -3.14 -3.15
N LYS A 106 -16.84 -3.52 -2.78
CA LYS A 106 -17.29 -4.91 -2.89
C LYS A 106 -17.32 -5.26 -4.37
N TYR A 107 -16.56 -6.27 -4.76
CA TYR A 107 -16.69 -6.86 -6.08
C TYR A 107 -18.06 -7.55 -6.16
N LYS A 108 -18.67 -7.55 -7.34
CA LYS A 108 -19.88 -8.35 -7.56
C LYS A 108 -19.45 -9.81 -7.43
N ILE A 109 -19.91 -10.46 -6.38
CA ILE A 109 -19.72 -11.89 -6.19
C ILE A 109 -20.74 -12.59 -7.08
N PHE A 110 -20.31 -13.64 -7.78
CA PHE A 110 -21.23 -14.49 -8.52
C PHE A 110 -22.20 -15.15 -7.53
N SER A 111 -23.48 -15.08 -7.81
CA SER A 111 -24.46 -15.92 -7.11
C SER A 111 -24.31 -17.37 -7.56
N LYS A 112 -24.70 -18.33 -6.71
CA LYS A 112 -24.66 -19.76 -7.03
C LYS A 112 -25.30 -20.09 -8.39
N LYS A 113 -26.42 -19.45 -8.70
CA LYS A 113 -27.12 -19.61 -9.98
C LYS A 113 -26.30 -19.09 -11.16
N GLU A 114 -25.69 -17.91 -11.03
CA GLU A 114 -24.82 -17.38 -12.09
C GLU A 114 -23.58 -18.27 -12.30
N THR A 115 -23.00 -18.81 -11.22
CA THR A 115 -21.90 -19.78 -11.27
C THR A 115 -22.30 -21.05 -12.02
N GLU A 116 -23.44 -21.65 -11.67
CA GLU A 116 -23.97 -22.85 -12.33
C GLU A 116 -24.28 -22.62 -13.81
N THR A 117 -24.87 -21.47 -14.15
CA THR A 117 -25.11 -21.08 -15.55
C THR A 117 -23.81 -20.98 -16.33
N VAL A 118 -22.76 -20.36 -15.79
CA VAL A 118 -21.45 -20.28 -16.44
C VAL A 118 -20.82 -21.68 -16.60
N LEU A 119 -20.90 -22.53 -15.58
CA LEU A 119 -20.35 -23.89 -15.64
C LEU A 119 -21.07 -24.76 -16.68
N ARG A 120 -22.38 -24.58 -16.84
CA ARG A 120 -23.21 -25.41 -17.73
C ARG A 120 -23.26 -24.91 -19.17
N GLU A 121 -23.36 -23.60 -19.37
CA GLU A 121 -23.72 -23.02 -20.68
C GLU A 121 -22.50 -22.43 -21.41
N ALA A 122 -21.42 -22.08 -20.71
CA ALA A 122 -20.25 -21.53 -21.39
C ALA A 122 -19.50 -22.62 -22.20
N PRO A 123 -19.04 -22.34 -23.43
CA PRO A 123 -18.27 -23.29 -24.22
C PRO A 123 -16.91 -23.65 -23.60
N ASP A 124 -16.59 -24.93 -23.50
CA ASP A 124 -15.34 -25.40 -22.86
C ASP A 124 -14.08 -25.06 -23.67
N ASP A 125 -14.19 -25.00 -25.00
CA ASP A 125 -13.09 -24.62 -25.90
C ASP A 125 -12.50 -23.24 -25.58
N ARG A 126 -13.30 -22.35 -24.97
CA ARG A 126 -12.88 -20.99 -24.59
C ARG A 126 -12.79 -20.76 -23.08
N PHE A 127 -13.63 -21.44 -22.29
CA PHE A 127 -13.81 -21.12 -20.88
C PHE A 127 -13.40 -22.23 -19.90
N LEU A 128 -12.82 -23.34 -20.37
CA LEU A 128 -12.42 -24.47 -19.51
C LEU A 128 -11.56 -24.03 -18.32
N MET A 129 -10.51 -23.23 -18.56
CA MET A 129 -9.65 -22.72 -17.48
C MET A 129 -10.41 -21.84 -16.49
N THR A 130 -11.33 -21.00 -16.97
CA THR A 130 -12.16 -20.13 -16.12
C THR A 130 -13.12 -20.94 -15.27
N LYS A 131 -13.73 -22.00 -15.83
CA LYS A 131 -14.61 -22.92 -15.09
C LYS A 131 -13.85 -23.67 -13.99
N VAL A 132 -12.65 -24.17 -14.31
CA VAL A 132 -11.79 -24.84 -13.32
C VAL A 132 -11.37 -23.88 -12.21
N ALA A 133 -10.93 -22.67 -12.55
CA ALA A 133 -10.56 -21.64 -11.58
C ALA A 133 -11.75 -21.23 -10.69
N LEU A 134 -12.96 -21.17 -11.25
CA LEU A 134 -14.18 -20.86 -10.51
C LEU A 134 -14.50 -21.94 -9.47
N ILE A 135 -14.39 -23.22 -9.82
CA ILE A 135 -14.61 -24.34 -8.89
C ILE A 135 -13.55 -24.34 -7.77
N ILE A 136 -12.27 -24.19 -8.14
CA ILE A 136 -11.17 -24.21 -7.16
C ILE A 136 -11.21 -22.99 -6.24
N GLY A 137 -11.57 -21.81 -6.78
CA GLY A 137 -11.65 -20.56 -6.03
C GLY A 137 -12.82 -20.49 -5.04
N ASP A 138 -13.93 -21.19 -5.32
CA ASP A 138 -15.12 -21.24 -4.47
C ASP A 138 -15.00 -22.24 -3.30
N THR A 139 -14.00 -23.14 -3.33
CA THR A 139 -13.80 -24.17 -2.30
C THR A 139 -12.93 -23.70 -1.11
N ARG A 140 -13.03 -22.42 -0.71
CA ARG A 140 -12.27 -21.84 0.43
C ARG A 140 -13.15 -21.43 1.60
#